data_AF-A0A2M8T078-F1
#
_entry.id   AF-A0A2M8T078-F1
#
_cell.length_a   1.000
_cell.length_b   1.000
_cell.length_c   1.000
_cell.angle_alpha   90.00
_cell.angle_beta   90.00
_cell.angle_gamma   90.00
#
_symmetry.space_group_name_H-M   'P 1'
#
loop_
_entity.id
_entity.type
_entity.pdbx_description
1 polymer ?
#
loop_
_entity_poly.entity_id
_entity_poly.type
_entity_poly.pdbx_seq_one_letter_code
_entity_poly.pdbx_strand_id
1 'polypeptide(L)'
;MEFTPNTDEEKILGEVNKVVHFEFALVRLTRTMLKKSIIDASAHIRSVLSNYNLVDYASLTPGIDKIMATAKILMTNIQDEKVSFYRPKTKKGDPRFCIYNLRKYIKEGEMFYLTVFNRELVVIPLVQSLIDLDVIKKFFNITEENPVKDELIRLLSALKKKGPVKSVSPFKRNPKDIGDTLERELGILPNSSKIADFKSQVEIKAKRADSKTKDTLFSMVPDWKKSIIKSASEMILTFGYASKKYPNFKDLYVTVHSKPNNQGLRLEVDEENGYLNQVTTDSSGKDLLTCIWPLDTVKSRLYSKHPETVWVVGTEVVINGEIHFIFNKVEYTRSPIFSSFLLLISQNRVTYDWRGRVKLDGTGYKDKGHCFRLNPKYRNLLFGEIQTIDL
;
A
#
# COMPACT_ATOMS: atom_id res chain seq x y z
N MET A 1 -12.53 15.69 5.40
CA MET A 1 -11.96 16.42 4.25
C MET A 1 -11.74 15.38 3.17
N GLU A 2 -12.23 15.57 1.95
CA GLU A 2 -11.98 14.60 0.88
C GLU A 2 -10.52 14.72 0.45
N PHE A 3 -9.71 13.79 0.93
CA PHE A 3 -8.31 13.61 0.54
C PHE A 3 -8.18 12.77 -0.75
N THR A 4 -9.29 12.44 -1.39
CA THR A 4 -9.27 11.64 -2.62
C THR A 4 -8.93 12.55 -3.81
N PRO A 5 -7.84 12.25 -4.54
CA PRO A 5 -7.51 12.95 -5.76
C PRO A 5 -8.53 12.61 -6.85
N ASN A 6 -8.82 13.57 -7.72
CA ASN A 6 -9.52 13.32 -8.97
C ASN A 6 -8.60 12.60 -9.98
N THR A 7 -9.12 12.26 -11.16
CA THR A 7 -8.38 11.51 -12.19
C THR A 7 -7.07 12.19 -12.61
N ASP A 8 -7.07 13.52 -12.78
CA ASP A 8 -5.89 14.27 -13.23
C ASP A 8 -4.85 14.38 -12.11
N GLU A 9 -5.30 14.71 -10.90
CA GLU A 9 -4.45 14.76 -9.70
C GLU A 9 -3.82 13.40 -9.40
N GLU A 10 -4.56 12.31 -9.65
CA GLU A 10 -4.05 10.95 -9.48
C GLU A 10 -3.02 10.57 -10.52
N LYS A 11 -3.23 10.97 -11.79
CA LYS A 11 -2.22 10.79 -12.84
C LYS A 11 -0.94 11.52 -12.46
N ILE A 12 -1.06 12.76 -12.03
CA ILE A 12 0.05 13.59 -11.57
C ILE A 12 0.75 12.95 -10.35
N LEU A 13 -0.02 12.53 -9.34
CA LEU A 13 0.51 11.84 -8.16
C LEU A 13 1.29 10.58 -8.55
N GLY A 14 0.80 9.84 -9.55
CA GLY A 14 1.50 8.69 -10.12
C GLY A 14 2.85 9.06 -10.73
N GLU A 15 2.96 10.18 -11.43
CA GLU A 15 4.24 10.66 -11.97
C GLU A 15 5.18 11.16 -10.85
N VAL A 16 4.66 11.88 -9.85
CA VAL A 16 5.45 12.32 -8.68
C VAL A 16 5.99 11.11 -7.92
N ASN A 17 5.17 10.09 -7.67
CA ASN A 17 5.59 8.88 -6.94
C ASN A 17 6.59 8.01 -7.70
N LYS A 18 6.78 8.20 -9.01
CA LYS A 18 7.89 7.55 -9.73
C LYS A 18 9.25 8.08 -9.27
N VAL A 19 9.30 9.33 -8.81
CA VAL A 19 10.55 10.05 -8.53
C VAL A 19 10.70 10.42 -7.05
N VAL A 20 9.58 10.59 -6.34
CA VAL A 20 9.53 10.87 -4.91
C VAL A 20 9.03 9.64 -4.17
N HIS A 21 9.90 9.02 -3.39
CA HIS A 21 9.62 7.76 -2.72
C HIS A 21 9.55 7.91 -1.20
N PHE A 22 8.70 8.84 -0.75
CA PHE A 22 8.51 9.19 0.66
C PHE A 22 7.04 9.03 1.06
N GLU A 23 6.80 8.85 2.36
CA GLU A 23 5.47 9.00 2.91
C GLU A 23 4.98 10.44 2.75
N PHE A 24 3.70 10.59 2.42
CA PHE A 24 3.14 11.87 2.05
C PHE A 24 1.70 12.01 2.48
N ALA A 25 1.27 13.24 2.71
CA ALA A 25 -0.14 13.56 2.87
C ALA A 25 -0.64 14.37 1.67
N LEU A 26 -1.91 14.20 1.34
CA LEU A 26 -2.60 15.04 0.37
C LEU A 26 -3.41 16.08 1.09
N VAL A 27 -3.44 17.31 0.57
CA VAL A 27 -4.24 18.39 1.13
C VAL A 27 -4.96 19.10 0.00
N ARG A 28 -6.30 19.12 0.06
CA ARG A 28 -7.13 19.95 -0.82
C ARG A 28 -7.41 21.28 -0.14
N LEU A 29 -7.03 22.38 -0.81
CA LEU A 29 -7.18 23.71 -0.23
C LEU A 29 -8.62 24.21 -0.30
N THR A 30 -9.17 24.54 0.86
CA THR A 30 -10.46 25.23 0.96
C THR A 30 -10.26 26.75 0.94
N ARG A 31 -11.32 27.49 0.62
CA ARG A 31 -11.33 28.96 0.72
C ARG A 31 -10.83 29.49 2.05
N THR A 32 -11.28 28.87 3.14
CA THR A 32 -10.94 29.28 4.51
C THR A 32 -9.45 29.06 4.79
N MET A 33 -8.89 27.94 4.34
CA MET A 33 -7.46 27.65 4.48
C MET A 33 -6.61 28.69 3.76
N LEU A 34 -6.98 29.06 2.52
CA LEU A 34 -6.24 30.06 1.75
C LEU A 34 -6.34 31.46 2.34
N LYS A 35 -7.55 31.88 2.75
CA LYS A 35 -7.78 33.21 3.34
C LYS A 35 -6.97 33.39 4.63
N LYS A 36 -6.91 32.34 5.46
CA LYS A 36 -6.21 32.38 6.75
C LYS A 36 -4.75 31.94 6.67
N SER A 37 -4.34 31.30 5.56
CA SER A 37 -3.10 30.53 5.44
C SER A 37 -2.92 29.47 6.54
N ILE A 38 -4.02 28.95 7.11
CA ILE A 38 -3.98 27.98 8.22
C ILE A 38 -4.63 26.69 7.75
N ILE A 39 -3.93 25.58 7.96
CA ILE A 39 -4.35 24.23 7.62
C ILE A 39 -4.31 23.41 8.91
N ASP A 40 -5.39 22.68 9.19
CA ASP A 40 -5.41 21.72 10.29
C ASP A 40 -4.56 20.50 9.92
N ALA A 41 -3.68 20.08 10.83
CA ALA A 41 -2.86 18.90 10.64
C ALA A 41 -3.67 17.65 11.03
N SER A 42 -4.24 16.98 10.02
CA SER A 42 -4.88 15.67 10.18
C SER A 42 -3.89 14.64 10.73
N ALA A 43 -4.39 13.53 11.28
CA ALA A 43 -3.54 12.47 11.82
C ALA A 43 -2.44 12.02 10.86
N HIS A 44 -2.75 11.87 9.59
CA HIS A 44 -1.76 11.49 8.58
C HIS A 44 -0.71 12.57 8.31
N ILE A 45 -1.09 13.85 8.27
CA ILE A 45 -0.12 14.96 8.20
C ILE A 45 0.81 14.92 9.41
N ARG A 46 0.26 14.75 10.61
CA ARG A 46 1.05 14.65 11.86
C ARG A 46 2.02 13.46 11.80
N SER A 47 1.56 12.31 11.29
CA SER A 47 2.40 11.13 11.11
C SER A 47 3.56 11.39 10.14
N VAL A 48 3.31 12.00 8.98
CA VAL A 48 4.37 12.35 8.01
C VAL A 48 5.39 13.31 8.64
N LEU A 49 4.93 14.37 9.30
CA LEU A 49 5.81 15.34 9.95
C LEU A 49 6.66 14.72 11.07
N SER A 50 6.08 13.83 11.87
CA SER A 50 6.76 13.18 12.99
C SER A 50 7.72 12.08 12.51
N ASN A 51 7.33 11.27 11.52
CA ASN A 51 8.14 10.15 11.00
C ASN A 51 9.47 10.63 10.41
N TYR A 52 9.49 11.85 9.87
CA TYR A 52 10.68 12.47 9.30
C TYR A 52 11.30 13.54 10.22
N ASN A 53 10.95 13.52 11.52
CA ASN A 53 11.54 14.36 12.57
C ASN A 53 11.46 15.87 12.30
N LEU A 54 10.38 16.34 11.65
CA LEU A 54 10.15 17.77 11.47
C LEU A 54 9.38 18.36 12.66
N VAL A 55 8.23 17.77 13.00
CA VAL A 55 7.38 18.22 14.13
C VAL A 55 6.64 17.04 14.74
N ASP A 56 6.73 16.92 16.06
CA ASP A 56 5.79 16.14 16.88
C ASP A 56 4.87 17.09 17.64
N TYR A 57 3.59 17.15 17.23
CA TYR A 57 2.59 17.99 17.88
C TYR A 57 2.23 17.58 19.30
N ALA A 58 2.48 16.32 19.69
CA ALA A 58 2.23 15.86 21.06
C ALA A 58 3.15 16.58 22.05
N SER A 59 4.36 16.96 21.60
CA SER A 59 5.32 17.74 22.38
C SER A 59 4.98 19.22 22.52
N LEU A 60 4.00 19.74 21.75
CA LEU A 60 3.68 21.17 21.72
C LEU A 60 2.59 21.53 22.74
N THR A 61 2.88 22.55 23.53
CA THR A 61 1.96 23.14 24.50
C THR A 61 0.99 24.11 23.80
N PRO A 62 -0.34 23.86 23.88
CA PRO A 62 -1.33 24.72 23.24
C PRO A 62 -1.25 26.19 23.67
N GLY A 63 -1.16 27.09 22.68
CA GLY A 63 -1.13 28.53 22.87
C GLY A 63 0.23 29.11 23.24
N ILE A 64 1.25 28.26 23.40
CA ILE A 64 2.60 28.67 23.83
C ILE A 64 3.60 28.33 22.73
N ASP A 65 3.70 27.05 22.37
CA ASP A 65 4.75 26.61 21.46
C ASP A 65 4.38 26.85 20.00
N LYS A 66 5.37 27.36 19.26
CA LYS A 66 5.30 27.57 17.81
C LYS A 66 6.65 27.24 17.18
N ILE A 67 6.70 26.18 16.39
CA ILE A 67 7.88 25.81 15.62
C ILE A 67 7.86 26.56 14.29
N MET A 68 8.99 27.16 13.92
CA MET A 68 9.21 27.77 12.61
C MET A 68 10.17 26.90 11.79
N ALA A 69 9.86 26.70 10.52
CA ALA A 69 10.72 25.99 9.57
C ALA A 69 10.59 26.56 8.16
N THR A 70 11.33 25.98 7.23
CA THR A 70 11.23 26.28 5.79
C THR A 70 10.29 25.29 5.11
N ALA A 71 9.48 25.81 4.19
CA ALA A 71 8.71 25.03 3.23
C ALA A 71 9.30 25.25 1.82
N LYS A 72 9.66 24.16 1.16
CA LYS A 72 10.06 24.11 -0.25
C LYS A 72 8.82 23.84 -1.09
N ILE A 73 8.41 24.81 -1.88
CA ILE A 73 7.33 24.65 -2.86
C ILE A 73 7.98 24.26 -4.19
N LEU A 74 7.84 23.00 -4.60
CA LEU A 74 8.38 22.52 -5.87
C LEU A 74 7.34 22.65 -6.97
N MET A 75 7.67 23.46 -7.95
CA MET A 75 6.95 23.63 -9.20
C MET A 75 7.95 23.51 -10.36
N THR A 76 7.75 24.26 -11.46
CA THR A 76 8.76 24.49 -12.51
C THR A 76 10.02 25.18 -11.99
N ASN A 77 9.95 25.75 -10.79
CA ASN A 77 11.08 26.19 -9.98
C ASN A 77 10.84 25.83 -8.51
N ILE A 78 11.86 26.02 -7.68
CA ILE A 78 11.76 25.81 -6.23
C ILE A 78 11.60 27.17 -5.56
N GLN A 79 10.59 27.32 -4.71
CA GLN A 79 10.35 28.52 -3.92
C GLN A 79 10.45 28.21 -2.43
N ASP A 80 11.12 29.09 -1.70
CA ASP A 80 11.27 28.99 -0.26
C ASP A 80 10.23 29.86 0.43
N GLU A 81 9.44 29.27 1.30
CA GLU A 81 8.49 29.97 2.14
C GLU A 81 8.68 29.60 3.60
N LYS A 82 8.26 30.48 4.50
CA LYS A 82 8.21 30.14 5.92
C LYS A 82 7.02 29.23 6.19
N VAL A 83 7.18 28.29 7.10
CA VAL A 83 6.07 27.53 7.67
C VAL A 83 6.14 27.60 9.18
N SER A 84 4.97 27.64 9.81
CA SER A 84 4.86 27.50 11.26
C SER A 84 3.94 26.36 11.64
N PHE A 85 4.27 25.66 12.73
CA PHE A 85 3.50 24.56 13.30
C PHE A 85 3.21 24.88 14.75
N TYR A 86 1.94 24.77 15.16
CA TYR A 86 1.52 25.16 16.50
C TYR A 86 0.19 24.50 16.89
N ARG A 87 -0.13 24.59 18.19
CA ARG A 87 -1.46 24.27 18.73
C ARG A 87 -2.07 25.55 19.29
N PRO A 88 -3.27 25.98 18.88
CA PRO A 88 -3.88 27.22 19.34
C PRO A 88 -4.39 27.09 20.79
N LYS A 89 -4.56 28.21 21.49
CA LYS A 89 -5.18 28.25 22.83
C LYS A 89 -6.71 28.10 22.73
N THR A 90 -7.19 26.88 22.49
CA THR A 90 -8.62 26.52 22.44
C THR A 90 -8.90 25.29 23.29
N LYS A 91 -10.18 24.92 23.48
CA LYS A 91 -10.57 23.74 24.28
C LYS A 91 -9.88 22.43 23.85
N LYS A 92 -9.61 22.25 22.55
CA LYS A 92 -8.92 21.05 22.01
C LYS A 92 -7.48 21.33 21.58
N GLY A 93 -7.16 22.58 21.25
CA GLY A 93 -5.83 22.96 20.77
C GLY A 93 -5.42 22.17 19.54
N ASP A 94 -6.30 22.11 18.53
CA ASP A 94 -6.13 21.26 17.35
C ASP A 94 -4.82 21.60 16.61
N PRO A 95 -3.96 20.60 16.33
CA PRO A 95 -2.72 20.77 15.56
C PRO A 95 -2.92 21.51 14.24
N ARG A 96 -2.12 22.56 14.02
CA ARG A 96 -2.20 23.41 12.82
C ARG A 96 -0.84 23.73 12.26
N PHE A 97 -0.79 23.96 10.96
CA PHE A 97 0.35 24.58 10.31
C PHE A 97 -0.07 25.71 9.39
N CYS A 98 0.84 26.64 9.16
CA CYS A 98 0.63 27.82 8.34
C CYS A 98 1.83 28.00 7.41
N ILE A 99 1.63 27.67 6.13
CA ILE A 99 2.59 27.95 5.07
C ILE A 99 2.35 29.37 4.59
N TYR A 100 3.35 30.21 4.74
CA TYR A 100 3.27 31.62 4.40
C TYR A 100 3.15 31.74 2.88
N ASN A 101 2.36 32.73 2.43
CA ASN A 101 2.16 33.04 1.01
C ASN A 101 1.64 31.89 0.12
N LEU A 102 1.15 30.78 0.67
CA LEU A 102 0.69 29.61 -0.11
C LEU A 102 -0.28 29.96 -1.26
N ARG A 103 -1.13 30.97 -1.04
CA ARG A 103 -2.10 31.49 -2.04
C ARG A 103 -1.46 32.05 -3.32
N LYS A 104 -0.16 32.33 -3.34
CA LYS A 104 0.57 32.77 -4.54
C LYS A 104 0.77 31.60 -5.52
N TYR A 105 0.75 30.37 -5.02
CA TYR A 105 1.16 29.17 -5.74
C TYR A 105 0.00 28.21 -6.02
N ILE A 106 -0.97 28.14 -5.10
CA ILE A 106 -2.06 27.16 -5.14
C ILE A 106 -3.40 27.88 -4.93
N LYS A 107 -4.39 27.52 -5.74
CA LYS A 107 -5.74 28.10 -5.75
C LYS A 107 -6.72 27.28 -4.91
N GLU A 108 -7.90 27.85 -4.72
CA GLU A 108 -9.00 27.16 -4.03
C GLU A 108 -9.41 25.91 -4.82
N GLY A 109 -9.63 24.81 -4.11
CA GLY A 109 -10.00 23.53 -4.69
C GLY A 109 -8.84 22.68 -5.19
N GLU A 110 -7.66 23.28 -5.42
CA GLU A 110 -6.46 22.54 -5.85
C GLU A 110 -5.87 21.71 -4.71
N MET A 111 -5.25 20.60 -5.08
CA MET A 111 -4.60 19.67 -4.16
C MET A 111 -3.08 19.80 -4.22
N PHE A 112 -2.41 19.53 -3.10
CA PHE A 112 -0.97 19.36 -3.08
C PHE A 112 -0.53 18.13 -2.31
N TYR A 113 0.61 17.61 -2.73
CA TYR A 113 1.38 16.58 -2.04
C TYR A 113 2.28 17.25 -1.00
N LEU A 114 2.28 16.72 0.22
CA LEU A 114 3.06 17.18 1.35
C LEU A 114 3.95 16.04 1.84
N THR A 115 5.27 16.26 1.89
CA THR A 115 6.21 15.35 2.54
C THR A 115 7.26 16.14 3.32
N VAL A 116 8.24 15.46 3.89
CA VAL A 116 9.39 16.06 4.54
C VAL A 116 10.65 15.48 3.93
N PHE A 117 11.59 16.35 3.56
CA PHE A 117 12.89 15.97 3.05
C PHE A 117 13.95 16.87 3.66
N ASN A 118 15.08 16.30 4.11
CA ASN A 118 16.17 17.05 4.75
C ASN A 118 15.71 18.01 5.88
N ARG A 119 14.70 17.58 6.67
CA ARG A 119 14.07 18.38 7.75
C ARG A 119 13.41 19.68 7.27
N GLU A 120 12.98 19.73 6.02
CA GLU A 120 12.16 20.81 5.48
C GLU A 120 10.80 20.27 5.05
N LEU A 121 9.77 21.11 5.17
CA LEU A 121 8.47 20.77 4.62
C LEU A 121 8.55 20.87 3.10
N VAL A 122 8.11 19.82 2.40
CA VAL A 122 8.08 19.82 0.94
C VAL A 122 6.63 19.81 0.48
N VAL A 123 6.30 20.74 -0.42
CA VAL A 123 4.97 20.87 -1.02
C VAL A 123 5.09 20.83 -2.54
N ILE A 124 4.33 19.94 -3.16
CA ILE A 124 4.25 19.80 -4.62
C ILE A 124 2.78 20.01 -5.02
N PRO A 125 2.42 21.14 -5.65
CA PRO A 125 1.07 21.34 -6.17
C PRO A 125 0.74 20.27 -7.22
N LEU A 126 -0.39 19.58 -7.09
CA LEU A 126 -0.84 18.57 -8.05
C LEU A 126 -1.58 19.22 -9.21
N VAL A 127 -0.91 20.17 -9.88
CA VAL A 127 -1.46 20.98 -10.97
C VAL A 127 -0.55 20.85 -12.18
N GLN A 128 -1.10 20.35 -13.29
CA GLN A 128 -0.31 19.94 -14.47
C GLN A 128 0.61 21.05 -15.01
N SER A 129 0.17 22.31 -15.01
CA SER A 129 0.95 23.44 -15.51
C SER A 129 2.08 23.89 -14.58
N LEU A 130 2.10 23.42 -13.34
CA LEU A 130 3.09 23.81 -12.33
C LEU A 130 4.17 22.75 -12.13
N ILE A 131 4.03 21.54 -12.68
CA ILE A 131 4.93 20.42 -12.38
C ILE A 131 6.04 20.29 -13.41
N ASP A 132 7.25 20.16 -12.89
CA ASP A 132 8.44 19.75 -13.63
C ASP A 132 9.10 18.57 -12.91
N LEU A 133 9.04 17.39 -13.54
CA LEU A 133 9.58 16.16 -12.95
C LEU A 133 11.10 16.20 -12.83
N ASP A 134 11.81 16.93 -13.68
CA ASP A 134 13.26 17.00 -13.62
C ASP A 134 13.72 17.90 -12.47
N VAL A 135 12.99 18.98 -12.17
CA VAL A 135 13.20 19.77 -10.95
C VAL A 135 12.96 18.92 -9.71
N ILE A 136 11.85 18.18 -9.67
CA ILE A 136 11.51 17.30 -8.55
C ILE A 136 12.59 16.22 -8.38
N LYS A 137 12.97 15.50 -9.45
CA LYS A 137 14.03 14.47 -9.42
C LYS A 137 15.34 15.03 -8.88
N LYS A 138 15.79 16.18 -9.41
CA LYS A 138 17.06 16.82 -8.98
C LYS A 138 17.03 17.25 -7.51
N PHE A 139 15.87 17.66 -7.00
CA PHE A 139 15.75 18.04 -5.60
C PHE A 139 15.91 16.84 -4.66
N PHE A 140 15.28 15.71 -4.98
CA PHE A 140 15.37 14.52 -4.13
C PHE A 140 16.69 13.75 -4.31
N ASN A 141 17.24 13.71 -5.53
CA ASN A 141 18.55 13.14 -5.89
C ASN A 141 18.95 11.86 -5.12
N ILE A 142 18.04 10.90 -5.03
CA ILE A 142 18.28 9.62 -4.32
C ILE A 142 18.73 8.58 -5.33
N THR A 143 19.96 8.13 -5.20
CA THR A 143 20.46 6.92 -5.87
C THR A 143 20.40 5.77 -4.88
N GLU A 144 19.56 4.78 -5.15
CA GLU A 144 19.55 3.51 -4.42
C GLU A 144 20.18 2.43 -5.30
N GLU A 145 21.36 1.96 -4.91
CA GLU A 145 21.95 0.73 -5.43
C GLU A 145 21.57 -0.41 -4.49
N ASN A 146 20.98 -1.48 -5.03
CA ASN A 146 20.75 -2.71 -4.27
C ASN A 146 21.54 -3.87 -4.92
N PRO A 147 22.71 -4.24 -4.36
CA PRO A 147 23.52 -5.32 -4.91
C PRO A 147 22.85 -6.70 -4.79
N VAL A 148 21.93 -6.88 -3.83
CA VAL A 148 21.15 -8.11 -3.66
C VAL A 148 20.11 -8.27 -4.77
N LYS A 149 19.45 -7.18 -5.16
CA LYS A 149 18.59 -7.15 -6.35
C LYS A 149 19.41 -7.55 -7.58
N ASP A 150 20.57 -6.95 -7.79
CA ASP A 150 21.39 -7.23 -8.99
C ASP A 150 21.88 -8.68 -9.03
N GLU A 151 22.19 -9.27 -7.88
CA GLU A 151 22.49 -10.71 -7.76
C GLU A 151 21.30 -11.58 -8.18
N LEU A 152 20.10 -11.27 -7.70
CA LEU A 152 18.89 -12.00 -8.06
C LEU A 152 18.62 -11.92 -9.58
N ILE A 153 18.78 -10.75 -10.19
CA ILE A 153 18.64 -10.58 -11.65
C ILE A 153 19.64 -11.47 -12.40
N ARG A 154 20.91 -11.53 -11.97
CA ARG A 154 21.90 -12.43 -12.58
C ARG A 154 21.50 -13.91 -12.49
N LEU A 155 20.97 -14.35 -11.35
CA LEU A 155 20.48 -15.71 -11.16
C LEU A 155 19.30 -16.03 -12.08
N LEU A 156 18.35 -15.09 -12.23
CA LEU A 156 17.19 -15.23 -13.11
C LEU A 156 17.59 -15.27 -14.59
N SER A 157 18.56 -14.45 -15.01
CA SER A 157 19.12 -14.51 -16.36
C SER A 157 19.85 -15.84 -16.62
N ALA A 158 20.60 -16.36 -15.64
CA ALA A 158 21.20 -17.68 -15.75
C ALA A 158 20.13 -18.78 -15.86
N LEU A 159 19.04 -18.67 -15.12
CA LEU A 159 17.90 -19.60 -15.19
C LEU A 159 17.22 -19.56 -16.56
N LYS A 160 16.99 -18.39 -17.14
CA LYS A 160 16.43 -18.27 -18.50
C LYS A 160 17.32 -18.94 -19.55
N LYS A 161 18.65 -18.82 -19.43
CA LYS A 161 19.62 -19.46 -20.34
C LYS A 161 19.59 -20.99 -20.26
N LYS A 162 19.14 -21.59 -19.14
CA LYS A 162 18.93 -23.05 -19.04
C LYS A 162 17.75 -23.54 -19.87
N GLY A 163 16.86 -22.64 -20.32
CA GLY A 163 15.66 -22.99 -21.06
C GLY A 163 14.48 -23.40 -20.15
N PRO A 164 13.49 -24.13 -20.69
CA PRO A 164 12.30 -24.53 -19.94
C PRO A 164 12.64 -25.41 -18.72
N VAL A 165 12.12 -25.04 -17.55
CA VAL A 165 12.29 -25.81 -16.31
C VAL A 165 11.02 -26.55 -15.94
N LYS A 166 11.14 -27.81 -15.53
CA LYS A 166 9.99 -28.67 -15.21
C LYS A 166 9.22 -28.17 -13.99
N SER A 167 7.89 -28.08 -14.09
CA SER A 167 7.02 -27.71 -12.96
C SER A 167 7.19 -28.67 -11.78
N VAL A 168 7.03 -28.18 -10.55
CA VAL A 168 6.90 -29.02 -9.35
C VAL A 168 5.70 -29.98 -9.40
N SER A 169 4.68 -29.64 -10.20
CA SER A 169 3.50 -30.46 -10.47
C SER A 169 3.36 -30.70 -11.99
N PRO A 170 4.19 -31.56 -12.61
CA PRO A 170 4.32 -31.64 -14.07
C PRO A 170 3.05 -32.13 -14.78
N PHE A 171 2.18 -32.88 -14.10
CA PHE A 171 0.98 -33.49 -14.70
C PHE A 171 -0.33 -32.82 -14.29
N LYS A 172 -0.28 -31.79 -13.44
CA LYS A 172 -1.49 -31.10 -12.96
C LYS A 172 -1.18 -29.64 -12.68
N ARG A 173 -1.80 -28.76 -13.47
CA ARG A 173 -1.67 -27.31 -13.32
C ARG A 173 -2.32 -26.83 -12.02
N ASN A 174 -1.53 -26.24 -11.14
CA ASN A 174 -2.00 -25.47 -9.98
C ASN A 174 -1.50 -24.02 -10.04
N PRO A 175 -2.28 -23.05 -9.52
CA PRO A 175 -1.88 -21.64 -9.54
C PRO A 175 -0.51 -21.37 -8.93
N LYS A 176 -0.16 -22.06 -7.83
CA LYS A 176 1.10 -21.86 -7.09
C LYS A 176 2.35 -22.43 -7.76
N ASP A 177 2.20 -23.37 -8.71
CA ASP A 177 3.35 -24.16 -9.21
C ASP A 177 4.46 -23.30 -9.82
N ILE A 178 4.14 -22.16 -10.44
CA ILE A 178 5.16 -21.27 -11.02
C ILE A 178 6.04 -20.63 -9.94
N GLY A 179 5.48 -20.28 -8.78
CA GLY A 179 6.21 -19.75 -7.64
C GLY A 179 7.06 -20.84 -7.00
N ASP A 180 6.44 -21.96 -6.64
CA ASP A 180 7.11 -23.12 -6.07
C ASP A 180 8.27 -23.62 -6.97
N THR A 181 8.09 -23.58 -8.31
CA THR A 181 9.14 -23.96 -9.26
C THR A 181 10.28 -22.93 -9.29
N LEU A 182 9.96 -21.63 -9.29
CA LEU A 182 10.98 -20.59 -9.26
C LEU A 182 11.82 -20.65 -7.98
N GLU A 183 11.17 -20.80 -6.83
CA GLU A 183 11.84 -20.95 -5.53
C GLU A 183 12.81 -22.14 -5.53
N ARG A 184 12.36 -23.31 -6.04
CA ARG A 184 13.21 -24.50 -6.21
C ARG A 184 14.45 -24.20 -7.06
N GLU A 185 14.27 -23.55 -8.21
CA GLU A 185 15.39 -23.24 -9.13
C GLU A 185 16.38 -22.22 -8.55
N LEU A 186 15.92 -21.35 -7.65
CA LEU A 186 16.76 -20.39 -6.93
C LEU A 186 17.34 -20.96 -5.62
N GLY A 187 17.02 -22.21 -5.26
CA GLY A 187 17.45 -22.83 -4.00
C GLY A 187 16.80 -22.24 -2.75
N ILE A 188 15.63 -21.60 -2.89
CA ILE A 188 14.86 -21.02 -1.79
C ILE A 188 13.91 -22.10 -1.26
N LEU A 189 14.00 -22.40 0.04
CA LEU A 189 13.10 -23.36 0.67
C LEU A 189 11.71 -22.73 0.92
N PRO A 190 10.62 -23.46 0.65
CA PRO A 190 9.26 -22.99 0.96
C PRO A 190 9.13 -22.65 2.44
N ASN A 191 8.59 -21.47 2.75
CA ASN A 191 8.42 -21.01 4.12
C ASN A 191 7.16 -20.14 4.27
N SER A 192 6.76 -19.88 5.51
CA SER A 192 5.64 -18.99 5.86
C SER A 192 6.13 -17.66 6.44
N SER A 193 7.35 -17.26 6.07
CA SER A 193 8.01 -16.09 6.65
C SER A 193 7.25 -14.81 6.34
N LYS A 194 7.40 -13.88 7.28
CA LYS A 194 6.80 -12.54 7.20
C LYS A 194 7.72 -11.55 6.49
N ILE A 195 8.98 -11.94 6.26
CA ILE A 195 10.00 -11.13 5.60
C ILE A 195 10.14 -11.53 4.13
N ALA A 196 10.92 -10.74 3.39
CA ALA A 196 11.22 -10.96 1.99
C ALA A 196 11.98 -12.29 1.73
N ASP A 197 11.73 -12.92 0.59
CA ASP A 197 12.20 -14.29 0.32
C ASP A 197 13.72 -14.37 0.05
N PHE A 198 14.28 -13.43 -0.70
CA PHE A 198 15.69 -13.44 -1.08
C PHE A 198 16.54 -12.62 -0.10
N LYS A 199 17.30 -13.34 0.72
CA LYS A 199 18.21 -12.78 1.76
C LYS A 199 17.54 -11.79 2.70
N SER A 200 16.22 -11.90 2.90
CA SER A 200 15.40 -10.96 3.71
C SER A 200 15.42 -9.51 3.22
N GLN A 201 15.81 -9.26 1.96
CA GLN A 201 15.92 -7.92 1.38
C GLN A 201 15.08 -7.73 0.11
N VAL A 202 14.87 -8.79 -0.67
CA VAL A 202 14.10 -8.70 -1.93
C VAL A 202 13.01 -9.78 -1.94
N GLU A 203 11.77 -9.35 -2.09
CA GLU A 203 10.62 -10.27 -2.25
C GLU A 203 10.58 -10.81 -3.66
N ILE A 204 10.25 -12.09 -3.82
CA ILE A 204 10.12 -12.71 -5.14
C ILE A 204 8.66 -13.09 -5.34
N LYS A 205 8.06 -12.63 -6.44
CA LYS A 205 6.70 -13.04 -6.81
C LYS A 205 6.67 -13.52 -8.25
N ALA A 206 6.28 -14.77 -8.45
CA ALA A 206 6.16 -15.35 -9.79
C ALA A 206 4.71 -15.40 -10.25
N LYS A 207 4.48 -15.12 -11.53
CA LYS A 207 3.17 -15.22 -12.15
C LYS A 207 3.26 -15.68 -13.60
N ARG A 208 2.28 -16.49 -14.02
CA ARG A 208 2.17 -16.89 -15.43
C ARG A 208 1.79 -15.67 -16.28
N ALA A 209 2.33 -15.59 -17.49
CA ALA A 209 2.10 -14.49 -18.42
C ALA A 209 0.61 -14.28 -18.78
N ASP A 210 -0.17 -15.36 -18.83
CA ASP A 210 -1.61 -15.35 -19.12
C ASP A 210 -2.49 -14.95 -17.91
N SER A 211 -1.91 -14.84 -16.72
CA SER A 211 -2.68 -14.72 -15.49
C SER A 211 -3.17 -13.31 -15.22
N LYS A 212 -4.50 -13.16 -15.14
CA LYS A 212 -5.19 -11.90 -14.85
C LYS A 212 -5.54 -11.68 -13.36
N THR A 213 -5.03 -12.53 -12.47
CA THR A 213 -5.37 -12.48 -11.04
C THR A 213 -4.78 -11.24 -10.35
N LYS A 214 -5.36 -10.80 -9.23
CA LYS A 214 -4.72 -9.78 -8.38
C LYS A 214 -3.43 -10.31 -7.77
N ASP A 215 -2.45 -9.44 -7.57
CA ASP A 215 -1.29 -9.73 -6.76
C ASP A 215 -1.69 -9.89 -5.30
N THR A 216 -1.12 -10.87 -4.62
CA THR A 216 -1.16 -10.92 -3.16
C THR A 216 0.02 -10.11 -2.65
N LEU A 217 -0.27 -9.03 -1.92
CA LEU A 217 0.76 -8.23 -1.27
C LEU A 217 1.31 -9.03 -0.08
N PHE A 218 0.48 -9.18 0.96
CA PHE A 218 0.83 -9.95 2.15
C PHE A 218 -0.41 -10.56 2.81
N SER A 219 -0.21 -11.66 3.51
CA SER A 219 -1.24 -12.30 4.34
C SER A 219 -1.21 -11.75 5.77
N MET A 220 -2.38 -11.43 6.32
CA MET A 220 -2.51 -10.88 7.66
C MET A 220 -3.93 -11.09 8.19
N VAL A 221 -4.06 -11.53 9.44
CA VAL A 221 -5.34 -11.57 10.16
C VAL A 221 -5.57 -10.26 10.93
N PRO A 222 -6.82 -9.92 11.27
CA PRO A 222 -7.12 -8.82 12.20
C PRO A 222 -6.43 -8.99 13.56
N ASP A 223 -6.35 -7.90 14.32
CA ASP A 223 -6.09 -7.96 15.75
C ASP A 223 -7.36 -8.44 16.46
N TRP A 224 -7.39 -9.73 16.82
CA TRP A 224 -8.53 -10.37 17.47
C TRP A 224 -8.84 -9.80 18.86
N LYS A 225 -7.86 -9.21 19.54
CA LYS A 225 -8.11 -8.60 20.87
C LYS A 225 -8.94 -7.34 20.72
N LYS A 226 -8.65 -6.54 19.69
CA LYS A 226 -9.36 -5.28 19.39
C LYS A 226 -10.65 -5.48 18.58
N SER A 227 -10.73 -6.55 17.79
CA SER A 227 -11.88 -6.86 16.93
C SER A 227 -13.11 -7.32 17.72
N ILE A 228 -14.32 -7.14 17.16
CA ILE A 228 -15.55 -7.73 17.73
C ILE A 228 -15.56 -9.24 17.47
N ILE A 229 -15.30 -9.64 16.22
CA ILE A 229 -15.06 -11.04 15.85
C ILE A 229 -13.70 -11.47 16.40
N LYS A 230 -13.63 -12.64 17.05
CA LYS A 230 -12.44 -13.10 17.80
C LYS A 230 -11.61 -14.14 17.06
N SER A 231 -12.07 -14.64 15.92
CA SER A 231 -11.29 -15.57 15.11
C SER A 231 -11.73 -15.63 13.65
N ALA A 232 -10.88 -16.18 12.78
CA ALA A 232 -11.24 -16.46 11.40
C ALA A 232 -12.38 -17.50 11.30
N SER A 233 -12.41 -18.51 12.18
CA SER A 233 -13.52 -19.45 12.27
C SER A 233 -14.85 -18.76 12.55
N GLU A 234 -14.88 -17.85 13.53
CA GLU A 234 -16.06 -17.07 13.87
C GLU A 234 -16.49 -16.14 12.73
N MET A 235 -15.53 -15.50 12.04
CA MET A 235 -15.80 -14.71 10.84
C MET A 235 -16.51 -15.54 9.76
N ILE A 236 -16.02 -16.76 9.50
CA ILE A 236 -16.60 -17.67 8.50
C ILE A 236 -17.96 -18.20 8.97
N LEU A 237 -18.13 -18.51 10.26
CA LEU A 237 -19.42 -18.96 10.78
C LEU A 237 -20.49 -17.86 10.69
N THR A 238 -20.09 -16.61 10.92
CA THR A 238 -20.97 -15.44 10.91
C THR A 238 -21.35 -15.02 9.49
N PHE A 239 -20.36 -14.82 8.61
CA PHE A 239 -20.56 -14.23 7.28
C PHE A 239 -20.43 -15.21 6.12
N GLY A 240 -20.02 -16.46 6.39
CA GLY A 240 -19.82 -17.48 5.38
C GLY A 240 -21.11 -18.14 4.90
N TYR A 241 -21.03 -18.72 3.71
CA TYR A 241 -22.12 -19.42 3.03
C TYR A 241 -21.87 -20.94 3.03
N ALA A 242 -22.93 -21.74 2.89
CA ALA A 242 -22.79 -23.20 2.83
C ALA A 242 -21.84 -23.62 1.70
N SER A 243 -20.89 -24.50 2.01
CA SER A 243 -19.93 -24.98 1.02
C SER A 243 -20.62 -25.84 -0.03
N LYS A 244 -20.44 -25.50 -1.31
CA LYS A 244 -20.97 -26.28 -2.43
C LYS A 244 -20.29 -27.65 -2.62
N LYS A 245 -19.08 -27.81 -2.08
CA LYS A 245 -18.25 -29.00 -2.31
C LYS A 245 -18.08 -29.88 -1.06
N TYR A 246 -18.27 -29.32 0.14
CA TYR A 246 -18.00 -30.02 1.39
C TYR A 246 -19.22 -29.91 2.31
N PRO A 247 -20.04 -30.98 2.41
CA PRO A 247 -21.20 -31.01 3.29
C PRO A 247 -20.82 -30.64 4.73
N ASN A 248 -21.68 -29.89 5.44
CA ASN A 248 -21.49 -29.42 6.82
C ASN A 248 -20.34 -28.42 7.03
N PHE A 249 -19.85 -27.78 5.96
CA PHE A 249 -18.90 -26.68 6.05
C PHE A 249 -19.53 -25.36 5.59
N LYS A 250 -19.05 -24.25 6.17
CA LYS A 250 -19.19 -22.90 5.62
C LYS A 250 -17.90 -22.48 4.95
N ASP A 251 -18.05 -21.85 3.79
CA ASP A 251 -17.01 -21.21 3.01
C ASP A 251 -17.12 -19.69 3.17
N LEU A 252 -15.98 -19.02 3.28
CA LEU A 252 -15.88 -17.57 3.11
C LEU A 252 -14.74 -17.28 2.14
N TYR A 253 -15.13 -17.11 0.88
CA TYR A 253 -14.26 -16.63 -0.19
C TYR A 253 -14.87 -15.33 -0.72
N VAL A 254 -14.53 -14.21 -0.08
CA VAL A 254 -15.06 -12.89 -0.43
C VAL A 254 -13.94 -11.86 -0.47
N THR A 255 -14.08 -10.88 -1.35
CA THR A 255 -13.23 -9.70 -1.41
C THR A 255 -13.95 -8.55 -0.70
N VAL A 256 -13.26 -7.88 0.21
CA VAL A 256 -13.73 -6.71 0.94
C VAL A 256 -13.04 -5.47 0.37
N HIS A 257 -13.85 -4.49 -0.02
CA HIS A 257 -13.43 -3.21 -0.60
C HIS A 257 -13.83 -2.06 0.35
N SER A 258 -13.62 -0.79 -0.03
CA SER A 258 -14.21 0.33 0.73
C SER A 258 -15.73 0.45 0.55
N LYS A 259 -16.29 -0.20 -0.48
CA LYS A 259 -17.72 -0.41 -0.67
C LYS A 259 -18.18 -1.77 -0.14
N PRO A 260 -19.42 -1.88 0.37
CA PRO A 260 -19.99 -3.15 0.80
C PRO A 260 -19.95 -4.22 -0.30
N ASN A 261 -19.52 -5.43 0.05
CA ASN A 261 -19.67 -6.62 -0.80
C ASN A 261 -21.01 -7.33 -0.54
N ASN A 262 -21.22 -8.50 -1.16
CA ASN A 262 -22.47 -9.27 -1.03
C ASN A 262 -22.75 -9.79 0.40
N GLN A 263 -21.77 -9.71 1.30
CA GLN A 263 -21.88 -10.07 2.72
C GLN A 263 -22.09 -8.81 3.58
N GLY A 264 -22.26 -7.65 2.95
CA GLY A 264 -22.38 -6.36 3.61
C GLY A 264 -21.07 -5.86 4.21
N LEU A 265 -19.92 -6.48 3.91
CA LEU A 265 -18.63 -6.14 4.50
C LEU A 265 -17.93 -5.05 3.69
N ARG A 266 -17.37 -4.04 4.37
CA ARG A 266 -16.48 -3.03 3.77
C ARG A 266 -15.31 -2.67 4.70
N LEU A 267 -14.26 -2.09 4.11
CA LEU A 267 -13.09 -1.54 4.78
C LEU A 267 -13.24 -0.03 4.97
N GLU A 268 -12.77 0.48 6.09
CA GLU A 268 -12.77 1.90 6.43
C GLU A 268 -11.44 2.28 7.08
N VAL A 269 -10.76 3.28 6.51
CA VAL A 269 -9.49 3.79 7.06
C VAL A 269 -9.83 4.88 8.09
N ASP A 270 -9.48 4.62 9.34
CA ASP A 270 -9.59 5.54 10.46
C ASP A 270 -8.19 5.98 10.87
N GLU A 271 -7.67 6.97 10.16
CA GLU A 271 -6.32 7.51 10.40
C GLU A 271 -6.22 8.18 11.78
N GLU A 272 -7.31 8.74 12.29
CA GLU A 272 -7.31 9.46 13.57
C GLU A 272 -7.07 8.51 14.75
N ASN A 273 -7.71 7.33 14.73
CA ASN A 273 -7.48 6.31 15.74
C ASN A 273 -6.37 5.30 15.36
N GLY A 274 -5.77 5.44 14.17
CA GLY A 274 -4.72 4.55 13.70
C GLY A 274 -5.22 3.15 13.37
N TYR A 275 -6.43 3.02 12.83
CA TYR A 275 -7.06 1.74 12.50
C TYR A 275 -7.48 1.63 11.04
N LEU A 276 -7.34 0.42 10.50
CA LEU A 276 -8.14 -0.05 9.37
C LEU A 276 -9.24 -0.92 9.94
N ASN A 277 -10.48 -0.51 9.74
CA ASN A 277 -11.67 -1.18 10.24
C ASN A 277 -12.33 -1.99 9.13
N GLN A 278 -12.89 -3.15 9.46
CA GLN A 278 -13.92 -3.79 8.67
C GLN A 278 -15.25 -3.61 9.38
N VAL A 279 -16.23 -3.10 8.65
CA VAL A 279 -17.57 -2.82 9.16
C VAL A 279 -18.61 -3.50 8.29
N THR A 280 -19.78 -3.71 8.87
CA THR A 280 -20.98 -4.14 8.16
C THR A 280 -22.15 -3.23 8.52
N THR A 281 -23.19 -3.19 7.70
CA THR A 281 -24.37 -2.39 7.98
C THR A 281 -25.52 -3.33 8.32
N ASP A 282 -26.17 -3.11 9.47
CA ASP A 282 -27.32 -3.90 9.89
C ASP A 282 -28.61 -3.52 9.14
N SER A 283 -29.70 -4.23 9.41
CA SER A 283 -31.01 -3.99 8.79
C SER A 283 -31.61 -2.60 9.12
N SER A 284 -31.11 -1.93 10.16
CA SER A 284 -31.52 -0.56 10.53
C SER A 284 -30.69 0.52 9.82
N GLY A 285 -29.69 0.13 9.04
CA GLY A 285 -28.76 1.05 8.39
C GLY A 285 -27.62 1.51 9.30
N LYS A 286 -27.46 0.91 10.48
CA LYS A 286 -26.38 1.24 11.42
C LYS A 286 -25.13 0.44 11.10
N ASP A 287 -23.98 1.13 11.10
CA ASP A 287 -22.69 0.49 10.94
C ASP A 287 -22.23 -0.21 12.22
N LEU A 288 -21.79 -1.46 12.05
CA LEU A 288 -21.29 -2.35 13.08
C LEU A 288 -19.86 -2.74 12.75
N LEU A 289 -18.95 -2.49 13.69
CA LEU A 289 -17.55 -2.89 13.60
C LEU A 289 -17.42 -4.41 13.73
N THR A 290 -16.58 -5.02 12.89
CA THR A 290 -16.36 -6.48 12.90
C THR A 290 -14.90 -6.81 13.22
N CYS A 291 -13.97 -6.32 12.41
CA CYS A 291 -12.54 -6.60 12.52
C CYS A 291 -11.73 -5.31 12.49
N ILE A 292 -10.57 -5.30 13.17
CA ILE A 292 -9.67 -4.16 13.27
C ILE A 292 -8.25 -4.60 12.94
N TRP A 293 -7.54 -3.79 12.15
CA TRP A 293 -6.09 -3.87 11.97
C TRP A 293 -5.45 -2.55 12.40
N PRO A 294 -4.55 -2.54 13.40
CA PRO A 294 -3.74 -1.35 13.69
C PRO A 294 -2.89 -0.95 12.48
N LEU A 295 -2.98 0.31 12.05
CA LEU A 295 -2.29 0.81 10.85
C LEU A 295 -0.78 0.62 10.93
N ASP A 296 -0.17 0.85 12.08
CA ASP A 296 1.27 0.62 12.28
C ASP A 296 1.64 -0.85 12.05
N THR A 297 0.80 -1.78 12.48
CA THR A 297 1.05 -3.21 12.25
C THR A 297 0.90 -3.57 10.77
N VAL A 298 -0.08 -2.99 10.08
CA VAL A 298 -0.26 -3.16 8.63
C VAL A 298 0.94 -2.57 7.88
N LYS A 299 1.40 -1.38 8.25
CA LYS A 299 2.57 -0.68 7.70
C LYS A 299 3.83 -1.51 7.85
N SER A 300 4.16 -1.94 9.08
CA SER A 300 5.31 -2.79 9.34
C SER A 300 5.23 -4.08 8.54
N ARG A 301 4.05 -4.72 8.45
CA ARG A 301 3.89 -5.94 7.68
C ARG A 301 4.15 -5.72 6.19
N LEU A 302 3.60 -4.66 5.62
CA LEU A 302 3.76 -4.32 4.22
C LEU A 302 5.24 -4.09 3.88
N TYR A 303 5.96 -3.29 4.66
CA TYR A 303 7.39 -3.02 4.42
C TYR A 303 8.29 -4.23 4.68
N SER A 304 8.05 -5.00 5.76
CA SER A 304 8.84 -6.21 6.02
C SER A 304 8.72 -7.23 4.89
N LYS A 305 7.52 -7.35 4.29
CA LYS A 305 7.31 -8.27 3.17
C LYS A 305 7.77 -7.70 1.84
N HIS A 306 7.77 -6.38 1.67
CA HIS A 306 8.16 -5.72 0.43
C HIS A 306 9.21 -4.61 0.68
N PRO A 307 10.43 -4.90 1.15
CA PRO A 307 11.49 -3.90 1.16
C PRO A 307 11.80 -3.47 -0.29
N GLU A 308 11.91 -4.46 -1.17
CA GLU A 308 11.86 -4.36 -2.62
C GLU A 308 11.16 -5.60 -3.17
N THR A 309 10.73 -5.59 -4.44
CA THR A 309 10.08 -6.77 -5.04
C THR A 309 10.47 -6.98 -6.49
N VAL A 310 10.82 -8.22 -6.81
CA VAL A 310 11.04 -8.71 -8.18
C VAL A 310 9.84 -9.58 -8.58
N TRP A 311 9.06 -9.07 -9.52
CA TRP A 311 7.89 -9.70 -10.09
C TRP A 311 8.29 -10.47 -11.36
N VAL A 312 8.49 -11.78 -11.23
CA VAL A 312 8.91 -12.65 -12.34
C VAL A 312 7.71 -13.11 -13.15
N VAL A 313 7.77 -12.91 -14.46
CA VAL A 313 6.74 -13.37 -15.39
C VAL A 313 7.26 -14.54 -16.22
N GLY A 314 6.57 -15.68 -16.11
CA GLY A 314 6.93 -16.89 -16.84
C GLY A 314 5.86 -17.37 -17.81
N THR A 315 6.28 -17.98 -18.92
CA THR A 315 5.41 -18.68 -19.87
C THR A 315 5.37 -20.16 -19.52
N GLU A 316 4.16 -20.74 -19.55
CA GLU A 316 3.96 -22.17 -19.39
C GLU A 316 4.07 -22.85 -20.76
N VAL A 317 4.84 -23.93 -20.85
CA VAL A 317 4.97 -24.77 -22.06
C VAL A 317 4.82 -26.24 -21.67
N VAL A 318 4.34 -27.07 -22.59
CA VAL A 318 4.20 -28.52 -22.37
C VAL A 318 5.22 -29.24 -23.25
N ILE A 319 6.08 -30.04 -22.64
CA ILE A 319 7.13 -30.82 -23.30
C ILE A 319 6.91 -32.27 -22.91
N ASN A 320 6.68 -33.16 -23.88
CA ASN A 320 6.42 -34.58 -23.65
C ASN A 320 5.30 -34.87 -22.63
N GLY A 321 4.23 -34.05 -22.65
CA GLY A 321 3.09 -34.17 -21.72
C GLY A 321 3.33 -33.58 -20.32
N GLU A 322 4.49 -32.97 -20.07
CA GLU A 322 4.85 -32.38 -18.78
C GLU A 322 4.89 -30.85 -18.83
N ILE A 323 4.33 -30.21 -17.82
CA ILE A 323 4.34 -28.75 -17.67
C ILE A 323 5.74 -28.27 -17.33
N HIS A 324 6.22 -27.29 -18.07
CA HIS A 324 7.47 -26.56 -17.86
C HIS A 324 7.21 -25.05 -17.85
N PHE A 325 8.14 -24.29 -17.27
CA PHE A 325 8.10 -22.83 -17.24
C PHE A 325 9.35 -22.22 -17.86
N ILE A 326 9.17 -21.13 -18.60
CA ILE A 326 10.25 -20.28 -19.10
C ILE A 326 10.08 -18.90 -18.45
N PHE A 327 11.04 -18.46 -17.65
CA PHE A 327 11.01 -17.15 -17.01
C PHE A 327 11.59 -16.10 -17.97
N ASN A 328 10.74 -15.23 -18.52
CA ASN A 328 11.09 -14.41 -19.68
C ASN A 328 11.54 -13.00 -19.32
N LYS A 329 10.83 -12.39 -18.38
CA LYS A 329 10.98 -11.00 -17.98
C LYS A 329 10.76 -10.86 -16.48
N VAL A 330 11.29 -9.78 -15.94
CA VAL A 330 10.97 -9.33 -14.58
C VAL A 330 10.52 -7.88 -14.60
N GLU A 331 9.68 -7.56 -13.63
CA GLU A 331 9.37 -6.18 -13.26
C GLU A 331 9.93 -5.98 -11.85
N TYR A 332 10.73 -4.94 -11.67
CA TYR A 332 11.30 -4.57 -10.37
C TYR A 332 10.55 -3.36 -9.81
N THR A 333 10.27 -3.41 -8.51
CA THR A 333 9.66 -2.30 -7.76
C THR A 333 10.39 -2.05 -6.46
N ARG A 334 10.52 -0.78 -6.06
CA ARG A 334 11.02 -0.36 -4.74
C ARG A 334 10.05 -0.76 -3.62
N SER A 335 10.35 -0.34 -2.38
CA SER A 335 9.41 -0.44 -1.25
C SER A 335 8.05 0.17 -1.61
N PRO A 336 6.91 -0.30 -1.09
CA PRO A 336 5.64 0.41 -1.25
C PRO A 336 5.65 1.72 -0.45
N ILE A 337 4.75 2.64 -0.82
CA ILE A 337 4.43 3.84 -0.04
C ILE A 337 3.13 3.57 0.72
N PHE A 338 3.16 3.62 2.05
CA PHE A 338 2.02 3.28 2.90
C PHE A 338 0.86 4.27 2.76
N SER A 339 1.17 5.55 2.57
CA SER A 339 0.19 6.59 2.22
C SER A 339 -0.59 6.22 0.95
N SER A 340 0.11 5.75 -0.10
CA SER A 340 -0.52 5.23 -1.31
C SER A 340 -1.34 3.97 -1.04
N PHE A 341 -0.87 3.06 -0.17
CA PHE A 341 -1.62 1.87 0.21
C PHE A 341 -2.99 2.22 0.82
N LEU A 342 -3.04 3.18 1.76
CA LEU A 342 -4.29 3.63 2.37
C LEU A 342 -5.21 4.31 1.34
N LEU A 343 -4.65 5.17 0.49
CA LEU A 343 -5.42 5.80 -0.58
C LEU A 343 -6.05 4.77 -1.53
N LEU A 344 -5.28 3.75 -1.92
CA LEU A 344 -5.74 2.68 -2.80
C LEU A 344 -6.80 1.79 -2.13
N ILE A 345 -6.81 1.64 -0.80
CA ILE A 345 -7.94 1.00 -0.09
C ILE A 345 -9.20 1.84 -0.25
N SER A 346 -9.13 3.14 0.06
CA SER A 346 -10.25 4.07 -0.04
C SER A 346 -10.84 4.13 -1.47
N GLN A 347 -9.98 3.95 -2.48
CA GLN A 347 -10.36 3.89 -3.89
C GLN A 347 -10.80 2.49 -4.40
N ASN A 348 -10.96 1.48 -3.53
CA ASN A 348 -11.33 0.10 -3.86
C ASN A 348 -10.29 -0.69 -4.70
N ARG A 349 -9.03 -0.23 -4.77
CA ARG A 349 -7.97 -0.80 -5.60
C ARG A 349 -7.08 -1.78 -4.85
N VAL A 350 -6.80 -1.51 -3.58
CA VAL A 350 -6.34 -2.49 -2.61
C VAL A 350 -7.56 -3.08 -1.91
N THR A 351 -7.58 -4.40 -1.77
CA THR A 351 -8.70 -5.13 -1.16
C THR A 351 -8.22 -6.16 -0.16
N TYR A 352 -9.08 -6.57 0.76
CA TYR A 352 -8.82 -7.69 1.66
C TYR A 352 -9.63 -8.91 1.25
N ASP A 353 -8.99 -10.05 1.03
CA ASP A 353 -9.66 -11.30 0.71
C ASP A 353 -9.77 -12.20 1.95
N TRP A 354 -11.00 -12.48 2.37
CA TRP A 354 -11.26 -13.64 3.23
C TRP A 354 -11.22 -14.89 2.36
N ARG A 355 -10.39 -15.88 2.74
CA ARG A 355 -10.22 -17.14 1.99
C ARG A 355 -10.11 -18.28 2.99
N GLY A 356 -11.22 -18.93 3.30
CA GLY A 356 -11.21 -20.01 4.27
C GLY A 356 -12.48 -20.82 4.31
N ARG A 357 -12.42 -21.90 5.07
CA ARG A 357 -13.52 -22.82 5.33
C ARG A 357 -13.49 -23.28 6.78
N VAL A 358 -14.65 -23.50 7.38
CA VAL A 358 -14.78 -24.12 8.71
C VAL A 358 -16.02 -25.03 8.76
N LYS A 359 -16.01 -26.09 9.58
CA LYS A 359 -17.21 -26.88 9.83
C LYS A 359 -18.22 -26.06 10.62
N LEU A 360 -19.51 -26.42 10.52
CA LEU A 360 -20.58 -25.76 11.28
C LEU A 360 -20.40 -25.84 12.80
N ASP A 361 -19.73 -26.90 13.29
CA ASP A 361 -19.37 -27.07 14.70
C ASP A 361 -18.14 -26.24 15.14
N GLY A 362 -17.57 -25.43 14.24
CA GLY A 362 -16.38 -24.61 14.50
C GLY A 362 -15.04 -25.33 14.37
N THR A 363 -15.05 -26.65 14.14
CA THR A 363 -13.82 -27.45 13.95
C THR A 363 -13.38 -27.49 12.49
N GLY A 364 -12.24 -28.13 12.22
CA GLY A 364 -11.80 -28.41 10.85
C GLY A 364 -11.51 -27.15 10.02
N TYR A 365 -11.13 -26.04 10.66
CA TYR A 365 -10.73 -24.82 9.98
C TYR A 365 -9.64 -25.09 8.94
N LYS A 366 -9.85 -24.57 7.74
CA LYS A 366 -8.91 -24.61 6.62
C LYS A 366 -8.63 -23.18 6.17
N ASP A 367 -7.53 -22.63 6.69
CA ASP A 367 -6.98 -21.36 6.22
C ASP A 367 -6.48 -21.50 4.77
N LYS A 368 -6.79 -20.52 3.93
CA LYS A 368 -6.22 -20.37 2.58
C LYS A 368 -5.44 -19.05 2.45
N GLY A 369 -5.08 -18.44 3.57
CA GLY A 369 -4.34 -17.22 3.75
C GLY A 369 -5.25 -16.00 3.53
N HIS A 370 -5.70 -15.34 4.58
CA HIS A 370 -6.40 -14.06 4.44
C HIS A 370 -5.39 -12.96 4.08
N CYS A 371 -5.65 -12.16 3.05
CA CYS A 371 -4.60 -11.29 2.49
C CYS A 371 -5.07 -9.97 1.89
N PHE A 372 -4.16 -9.00 1.86
CA PHE A 372 -4.30 -7.78 1.08
C PHE A 372 -3.84 -8.03 -0.35
N ARG A 373 -4.60 -7.51 -1.32
CA ARG A 373 -4.37 -7.74 -2.75
C ARG A 373 -4.52 -6.47 -3.56
N LEU A 374 -3.79 -6.40 -4.66
CA LEU A 374 -3.77 -5.27 -5.59
C LEU A 374 -3.94 -5.78 -7.03
N ASN A 375 -4.68 -5.06 -7.87
CA ASN A 375 -4.66 -5.34 -9.30
C ASN A 375 -3.30 -4.89 -9.90
N PRO A 376 -2.57 -5.76 -10.64
CA PRO A 376 -1.24 -5.44 -11.18
C PRO A 376 -1.14 -4.09 -11.91
N LYS A 377 -2.20 -3.64 -12.58
CA LYS A 377 -2.22 -2.35 -13.29
C LYS A 377 -2.06 -1.11 -12.38
N TYR A 378 -2.17 -1.28 -11.07
CA TYR A 378 -2.02 -0.21 -10.07
C TYR A 378 -0.71 -0.33 -9.27
N ARG A 379 0.20 -1.25 -9.64
CA ARG A 379 1.50 -1.40 -8.94
C ARG A 379 2.26 -0.08 -8.89
N ASN A 380 2.25 0.69 -9.97
CA ASN A 380 2.97 1.96 -10.05
C ASN A 380 2.44 3.00 -9.05
N LEU A 381 1.16 2.93 -8.68
CA LEU A 381 0.59 3.83 -7.68
C LEU A 381 1.04 3.47 -6.25
N LEU A 382 1.28 2.18 -5.99
CA LEU A 382 1.73 1.69 -4.68
C LEU A 382 3.25 1.77 -4.52
N PHE A 383 3.99 1.38 -5.55
CA PHE A 383 5.45 1.20 -5.50
C PHE A 383 6.24 2.25 -6.29
N GLY A 384 5.58 3.20 -6.95
CA GLY A 384 6.26 4.21 -7.76
C GLY A 384 6.71 3.67 -9.12
N GLU A 385 7.98 3.89 -9.46
CA GLU A 385 8.53 3.42 -10.74
C GLU A 385 8.63 1.89 -10.80
N ILE A 386 8.29 1.34 -11.98
CA ILE A 386 8.43 -0.09 -12.29
C ILE A 386 9.50 -0.22 -13.37
N GLN A 387 10.64 -0.81 -13.02
CA GLN A 387 11.69 -1.10 -13.99
C GLN A 387 11.42 -2.47 -14.62
N THR A 388 11.21 -2.52 -15.94
CA THR A 388 11.07 -3.79 -16.66
C THR A 388 12.43 -4.23 -17.18
N ILE A 389 12.79 -5.49 -16.95
CA ILE A 389 14.06 -6.08 -17.39
C ILE A 389 13.74 -7.38 -18.14
N ASP A 390 14.13 -7.46 -19.40
CA ASP A 390 14.13 -8.70 -20.15
C ASP A 390 15.34 -9.55 -19.72
N LEU A 391 15.08 -10.80 -19.29
CA LEU A 391 16.09 -11.65 -18.67
C LEU A 391 17.14 -12.21 -19.64
#